data_AF-A0A9P0M2L6-F1
#
_entry.id   AF-A0A9P0M2L6-F1
#
_cell.length_a   1.000
_cell.length_b   1.000
_cell.length_c   1.000
_cell.angle_alpha   90.00
_cell.angle_beta   90.00
_cell.angle_gamma   90.00
#
_symmetry.space_group_name_H-M   'P 1'
#
loop_
_entity.id
_entity.type
_entity.pdbx_description
1 polymer ?
#
loop_
_entity_poly.entity_id
_entity_poly.type
_entity_poly.pdbx_seq_one_letter_code
_entity_poly.pdbx_strand_id
1 'polypeptide(L)'
;MIVMARVCIMVWFQRIALGLLRCDYMLHEYTLKQVEMNTIASSFAGISTAITQLDRFILTEIGRLDSMEHIPPNGALAGLCNGMLDAWKMYNNKTAIILFIVEDVTYNICDQRFHEFEIRRLNPHVKVIRRTLTQMADRASLSKDKELIVDGNIVGVIYFRSGYETAAYHSQREWDARLLMERSKAIKCPSIQYHLAGTKKVQQELCKPGVLELFFDDAKKLESIRELFVGIYGLEFDDAGNQAVQLAIRNPESDAEHIMVNKQVGHMLRTKDATADEGGVASGLGTLDGPFLVDD
;
A
#
# COMPACT_ATOMS: atom_id res chain seq x y z
N MET A 1 -26.07 -5.54 29.20
CA MET A 1 -25.92 -5.41 27.74
C MET A 1 -26.07 -3.93 27.41
N ILE A 2 -24.98 -3.19 27.28
CA ILE A 2 -25.02 -1.75 26.99
C ILE A 2 -24.85 -1.60 25.48
N VAL A 3 -25.96 -1.38 24.78
CA VAL A 3 -25.94 -1.03 23.36
C VAL A 3 -25.74 0.48 23.28
N MET A 4 -24.51 0.92 23.00
CA MET A 4 -24.22 2.32 22.70
C MET A 4 -24.32 2.53 21.19
N ALA A 5 -25.37 3.24 20.74
CA ALA A 5 -25.42 3.81 19.41
C ALA A 5 -24.70 5.17 19.43
N ARG A 6 -23.53 5.26 18.79
CA ARG A 6 -22.86 6.54 18.49
C ARG A 6 -23.08 6.89 17.02
N VAL A 7 -23.90 7.91 16.77
CA VAL A 7 -23.93 8.59 15.46
C VAL A 7 -22.73 9.54 15.44
N CYS A 8 -21.70 9.22 14.66
CA CYS A 8 -20.51 10.05 14.50
C CYS A 8 -20.49 10.59 13.06
N ILE A 9 -20.67 11.90 12.88
CA ILE A 9 -20.39 12.56 11.60
C ILE A 9 -18.86 12.63 11.48
N MET A 10 -18.25 11.67 10.78
CA MET A 10 -16.84 11.75 10.42
C MET A 10 -16.68 12.77 9.29
N VAL A 11 -16.36 14.01 9.64
CA VAL A 11 -15.94 15.01 8.66
C VAL A 11 -14.50 14.68 8.23
N TRP A 12 -14.33 14.19 7.02
CA TRP A 12 -13.02 13.97 6.41
C TRP A 12 -12.44 15.31 5.95
N PHE A 13 -11.36 15.75 6.59
CA PHE A 13 -10.72 17.03 6.27
C PHE A 13 -9.80 16.98 5.07
N GLN A 14 -9.31 15.79 4.72
CA GLN A 14 -8.45 15.57 3.56
C GLN A 14 -9.20 14.75 2.52
N ARG A 15 -9.31 15.30 1.30
CA ARG A 15 -10.00 14.68 0.15
C ARG A 15 -9.03 14.02 -0.83
N ILE A 16 -7.73 14.27 -0.71
CA ILE A 16 -6.67 13.63 -1.49
C ILE A 16 -6.17 12.41 -0.74
N ALA A 17 -6.19 11.26 -1.40
CA ALA A 17 -5.60 10.02 -0.91
C ALA A 17 -4.43 9.60 -1.81
N LEU A 18 -3.41 8.98 -1.22
CA LEU A 18 -2.32 8.36 -1.96
C LEU A 18 -2.39 6.84 -1.74
N GLY A 19 -2.42 6.07 -2.83
CA GLY A 19 -2.30 4.63 -2.80
C GLY A 19 -0.95 4.18 -3.35
N LEU A 20 -0.09 3.62 -2.50
CA LEU A 20 1.12 2.89 -2.92
C LEU A 20 0.85 1.40 -2.77
N LEU A 21 0.24 0.84 -3.82
CA LEU A 21 -0.40 -0.48 -3.79
C LEU A 21 0.49 -1.52 -4.47
N ARG A 22 0.31 -2.79 -4.11
CA ARG A 22 0.93 -3.92 -4.81
C ARG A 22 -0.10 -5.01 -5.07
N CYS A 23 -0.25 -5.40 -6.32
CA CYS A 23 -1.09 -6.52 -6.70
C CYS A 23 -0.20 -7.75 -6.91
N ASP A 24 -0.47 -8.81 -6.16
CA ASP A 24 0.32 -10.04 -6.18
C ASP A 24 -0.40 -11.09 -7.02
N TYR A 25 0.35 -11.78 -7.89
CA TYR A 25 -0.16 -12.78 -8.81
C TYR A 25 0.63 -14.09 -8.71
N MET A 26 -0.02 -15.19 -9.07
CA MET A 26 0.61 -16.48 -9.38
C MET A 26 0.15 -16.95 -10.76
N LEU A 27 1.03 -17.67 -11.46
CA LEU A 27 0.70 -18.29 -12.74
C LEU A 27 -0.01 -19.62 -12.49
N HIS A 28 -1.17 -19.82 -13.10
CA HIS A 28 -1.92 -21.07 -13.08
C HIS A 28 -2.29 -21.45 -14.52
N GLU A 29 -1.76 -22.57 -15.03
CA GLU A 29 -2.01 -23.06 -16.39
C GLU A 29 -1.87 -21.95 -17.46
N TYR A 30 -0.78 -21.17 -17.36
CA TYR A 30 -0.45 -20.02 -18.22
C TYR A 30 -1.33 -18.77 -18.06
N THR A 31 -2.23 -18.73 -17.07
CA THR A 31 -3.03 -17.55 -16.75
C THR A 31 -2.59 -16.93 -15.44
N LEU A 32 -2.49 -15.59 -15.40
CA LEU A 32 -2.20 -14.87 -14.16
C LEU A 32 -3.45 -14.84 -13.28
N LYS A 33 -3.26 -15.22 -12.03
CA LYS A 33 -4.31 -15.23 -11.01
C LYS A 33 -3.90 -14.37 -9.82
N GLN A 34 -4.76 -13.43 -9.46
CA GLN A 34 -4.53 -12.54 -8.34
C GLN A 34 -4.57 -13.34 -7.03
N VAL A 35 -3.49 -13.29 -6.29
CA VAL A 35 -3.40 -13.80 -4.92
C VAL A 35 -4.02 -12.76 -3.98
N GLU A 36 -3.58 -11.50 -4.09
CA GLU A 36 -4.04 -10.43 -3.21
C GLU A 36 -3.75 -9.03 -3.72
N MET A 37 -4.46 -8.06 -3.15
CA MET A 37 -4.18 -6.63 -3.31
C MET A 37 -3.69 -6.05 -1.98
N ASN A 38 -2.41 -5.71 -1.91
CA ASN A 38 -1.81 -5.03 -0.78
C ASN A 38 -2.05 -3.53 -0.89
N THR A 39 -2.82 -2.95 0.03
CA THR A 39 -3.15 -1.52 0.02
C THR A 39 -2.45 -0.71 1.12
N ILE A 40 -1.77 -1.38 2.05
CA ILE A 40 -1.01 -0.77 3.15
C ILE A 40 0.39 -1.39 3.23
N ALA A 41 1.40 -0.58 3.56
CA ALA A 41 2.76 -1.02 3.85
C ALA A 41 3.39 -1.97 2.79
N SER A 42 3.03 -1.78 1.51
CA SER A 42 3.58 -2.51 0.37
C SER A 42 5.11 -2.43 0.35
N SER A 43 5.75 -3.49 0.82
CA SER A 43 7.20 -3.53 1.03
C SER A 43 7.98 -3.95 -0.23
N PHE A 44 9.30 -3.82 -0.15
CA PHE A 44 10.32 -4.36 -1.07
C PHE A 44 10.58 -3.57 -2.36
N ALA A 45 9.98 -2.39 -2.55
CA ALA A 45 10.28 -1.57 -3.72
C ALA A 45 11.77 -1.15 -3.82
N GLY A 46 12.42 -0.91 -2.67
CA GLY A 46 13.84 -0.58 -2.63
C GLY A 46 14.72 -1.77 -2.98
N ILE A 47 14.45 -2.92 -2.35
CA ILE A 47 15.25 -4.13 -2.56
C ILE A 47 15.00 -4.73 -3.95
N SER A 48 13.77 -4.75 -4.45
CA SER A 48 13.47 -5.29 -5.79
C SER A 48 14.16 -4.50 -6.90
N THR A 49 14.28 -3.18 -6.75
CA THR A 49 15.06 -2.32 -7.65
C THR A 49 16.55 -2.72 -7.65
N ALA A 50 17.10 -3.06 -6.48
CA ALA A 50 18.49 -3.50 -6.36
C ALA A 50 18.72 -4.91 -6.93
N ILE A 51 17.75 -5.81 -6.81
CA ILE A 51 17.83 -7.17 -7.36
C ILE A 51 17.97 -7.13 -8.89
N THR A 52 17.18 -6.29 -9.57
CA THR A 52 17.33 -6.10 -11.02
C THR A 52 18.75 -5.65 -11.43
N GLN A 53 19.44 -4.86 -10.59
CA GLN A 53 20.83 -4.47 -10.83
C GLN A 53 21.79 -5.64 -10.60
N LEU A 54 21.54 -6.43 -9.55
CA LEU A 54 22.31 -7.63 -9.25
C LEU A 54 22.19 -8.68 -10.37
N ASP A 55 20.99 -8.94 -10.88
CA ASP A 55 20.77 -9.90 -11.98
C ASP A 55 21.56 -9.50 -13.23
N ARG A 56 21.51 -8.22 -13.59
CA ARG A 56 22.29 -7.66 -14.72
C ARG A 56 23.79 -7.77 -14.50
N PHE A 57 24.25 -7.52 -13.28
CA PHE A 57 25.65 -7.70 -12.91
C PHE A 57 26.07 -9.17 -13.08
N ILE A 58 25.30 -10.12 -12.55
CA ILE A 58 25.58 -11.55 -12.67
C ILE A 58 25.63 -11.99 -14.14
N LEU A 59 24.65 -11.60 -14.96
CA LEU A 59 24.64 -11.90 -16.40
C LEU A 59 25.89 -11.38 -17.12
N THR A 60 26.40 -10.22 -16.70
CA THR A 60 27.66 -9.65 -17.21
C THR A 60 28.84 -10.56 -16.87
N GLU A 61 28.97 -10.95 -15.60
CA GLU A 61 30.09 -11.75 -15.10
C GLU A 61 30.15 -13.15 -15.75
N ILE A 62 29.00 -13.72 -16.09
CA ILE A 62 28.93 -15.04 -16.76
C ILE A 62 28.96 -14.93 -18.30
N GLY A 63 29.16 -13.73 -18.86
CA GLY A 63 29.25 -13.52 -20.31
C GLY A 63 27.93 -13.65 -21.08
N ARG A 64 26.78 -13.54 -20.40
CA ARG A 64 25.42 -13.64 -20.98
C ARG A 64 24.79 -12.28 -21.25
N LEU A 65 25.53 -11.42 -21.95
CA LEU A 65 25.07 -10.07 -22.31
C LEU A 65 23.87 -10.12 -23.27
N ASP A 66 23.78 -11.16 -24.09
CA ASP A 66 22.64 -11.48 -24.95
C ASP A 66 21.32 -11.56 -24.16
N SER A 67 21.39 -12.00 -22.90
CA SER A 67 20.20 -12.20 -22.07
C SER A 67 19.74 -10.96 -21.30
N MET A 68 20.43 -9.82 -21.44
CA MET A 68 20.10 -8.60 -20.68
C MET A 68 18.75 -7.97 -21.06
N GLU A 69 18.26 -8.25 -22.26
CA GLU A 69 16.97 -7.74 -22.75
C GLU A 69 15.78 -8.43 -22.06
N HIS A 70 15.96 -9.67 -21.61
CA HIS A 70 14.96 -10.44 -20.88
C HIS A 70 14.76 -9.99 -19.43
N ILE A 71 15.67 -9.18 -18.88
CA ILE A 71 15.52 -8.59 -17.54
C ILE A 71 14.71 -7.28 -17.69
N PRO A 72 13.46 -7.20 -17.21
CA PRO A 72 12.67 -5.99 -17.34
C PRO A 72 13.25 -4.88 -16.44
N PRO A 73 13.12 -3.60 -16.84
CA PRO A 73 13.51 -2.49 -15.99
C PRO A 73 12.62 -2.42 -14.75
N ASN A 74 13.21 -2.05 -13.60
CA ASN A 74 12.48 -1.92 -12.35
C ASN A 74 12.68 -0.54 -11.73
N GLY A 75 11.64 0.30 -11.84
CA GLY A 75 11.62 1.66 -11.30
C GLY A 75 10.88 1.78 -9.96
N ALA A 76 10.61 0.67 -9.27
CA ALA A 76 9.65 0.63 -8.15
C ALA A 76 9.97 1.68 -7.08
N LEU A 77 11.22 1.74 -6.61
CA LEU A 77 11.63 2.69 -5.57
C LEU A 77 11.38 4.14 -5.99
N ALA A 78 11.90 4.53 -7.15
CA ALA A 78 11.78 5.90 -7.65
C ALA A 78 10.32 6.28 -7.92
N GLY A 79 9.51 5.35 -8.46
CA GLY A 79 8.11 5.61 -8.75
C GLY A 79 7.25 5.77 -7.49
N LEU A 80 7.44 4.93 -6.46
CA LEU A 80 6.73 5.10 -5.18
C LEU A 80 7.16 6.41 -4.49
N CYS A 81 8.45 6.75 -4.52
CA CYS A 81 8.96 8.02 -4.00
C CYS A 81 8.40 9.24 -4.73
N ASN A 82 8.29 9.18 -6.06
CA ASN A 82 7.63 10.23 -6.84
C ASN A 82 6.13 10.36 -6.49
N GLY A 83 5.43 9.25 -6.26
CA GLY A 83 4.04 9.29 -5.77
C GLY A 83 3.89 10.05 -4.43
N MET A 84 4.81 9.80 -3.48
CA MET A 84 4.85 10.57 -2.22
C MET A 84 5.18 12.05 -2.44
N LEU A 85 6.10 12.36 -3.34
CA LEU A 85 6.46 13.74 -3.68
C LEU A 85 5.33 14.48 -4.40
N ASP A 86 4.57 13.81 -5.26
CA ASP A 86 3.42 14.39 -5.95
C ASP A 86 2.29 14.68 -4.95
N ALA A 87 2.01 13.75 -4.02
CA ALA A 87 1.10 14.02 -2.90
C ALA A 87 1.59 15.20 -2.03
N TRP A 88 2.88 15.26 -1.70
CA TRP A 88 3.46 16.36 -0.94
C TRP A 88 3.33 17.71 -1.67
N LYS A 89 3.53 17.75 -2.99
CA LYS A 89 3.29 18.95 -3.81
C LYS A 89 1.83 19.37 -3.77
N MET A 90 0.89 18.41 -3.84
CA MET A 90 -0.55 18.67 -3.77
C MET A 90 -0.99 19.18 -2.39
N TYR A 91 -0.32 18.75 -1.30
CA TYR A 91 -0.53 19.34 0.03
C TYR A 91 -0.18 20.84 0.05
N ASN A 92 0.69 21.29 -0.85
CA ASN A 92 0.99 22.70 -1.15
C ASN A 92 1.50 23.51 0.07
N ASN A 93 2.35 22.90 0.89
CA ASN A 93 3.08 23.59 1.96
C ASN A 93 4.56 23.18 1.93
N LYS A 94 5.44 24.11 1.53
CA LYS A 94 6.88 23.86 1.35
C LYS A 94 7.63 23.56 2.65
N THR A 95 7.08 23.91 3.81
CA THR A 95 7.69 23.61 5.12
C THR A 95 7.23 22.27 5.68
N ALA A 96 6.20 21.66 5.08
CA ALA A 96 5.67 20.40 5.53
C ALA A 96 6.65 19.25 5.26
N ILE A 97 6.61 18.24 6.12
CA ILE A 97 7.45 17.06 6.04
C ILE A 97 6.65 15.83 5.57
N ILE A 98 7.36 14.76 5.23
CA ILE A 98 6.79 13.42 5.05
C ILE A 98 7.06 12.62 6.33
N LEU A 99 6.02 12.04 6.90
CA LEU A 99 6.09 11.21 8.11
C LEU A 99 5.98 9.74 7.74
N PHE A 100 6.98 8.93 8.11
CA PHE A 100 6.91 7.48 8.00
C PHE A 100 6.44 6.93 9.35
N ILE A 101 5.32 6.19 9.34
CA ILE A 101 4.87 5.40 10.48
C ILE A 101 5.50 4.02 10.40
N VAL A 102 6.32 3.66 11.39
CA VAL A 102 7.20 2.48 11.34
C VAL A 102 6.97 1.59 12.57
N GLU A 103 7.40 0.34 12.48
CA GLU A 103 7.37 -0.62 13.58
C GLU A 103 8.33 -0.21 14.70
N ASP A 104 8.08 -0.67 15.93
CA ASP A 104 9.00 -0.44 17.06
C ASP A 104 10.35 -1.12 16.83
N VAL A 105 10.33 -2.30 16.20
CA VAL A 105 11.51 -3.03 15.72
C VAL A 105 11.35 -3.29 14.23
N THR A 106 12.14 -2.60 13.41
CA THR A 106 12.08 -2.74 11.95
C THR A 106 13.14 -3.73 11.46
N TYR A 107 12.72 -4.95 11.12
CA TYR A 107 13.61 -5.95 10.51
C TYR A 107 14.00 -5.59 9.06
N ASN A 108 13.07 -5.01 8.29
CA ASN A 108 13.29 -4.60 6.90
C ASN A 108 13.67 -3.11 6.77
N ILE A 109 14.56 -2.63 7.65
CA ILE A 109 14.87 -1.20 7.75
C ILE A 109 15.53 -0.66 6.48
N CYS A 110 16.37 -1.47 5.81
CA CYS A 110 17.07 -1.06 4.59
C CYS A 110 16.10 -0.67 3.48
N ASP A 111 15.06 -1.48 3.23
CA ASP A 111 14.02 -1.16 2.23
C ASP A 111 13.32 0.16 2.54
N GLN A 112 13.00 0.41 3.82
CA GLN A 112 12.38 1.66 4.24
C GLN A 112 13.33 2.85 4.06
N ARG A 113 14.61 2.70 4.41
CA ARG A 113 15.63 3.77 4.33
C ARG A 113 15.95 4.15 2.90
N PHE A 114 15.90 3.22 1.96
CA PHE A 114 16.03 3.53 0.54
C PHE A 114 14.99 4.53 0.05
N HIS A 115 13.76 4.50 0.57
CA HIS A 115 12.75 5.51 0.24
C HIS A 115 13.15 6.89 0.76
N GLU A 116 13.70 7.00 1.97
CA GLU A 116 14.16 8.27 2.54
C GLU A 116 15.29 8.88 1.71
N PHE A 117 16.25 8.05 1.30
CA PHE A 117 17.38 8.49 0.49
C PHE A 117 16.92 8.90 -0.91
N GLU A 118 16.03 8.13 -1.52
CA GLU A 118 15.50 8.43 -2.84
C GLU A 118 14.63 9.69 -2.84
N ILE A 119 13.75 9.88 -1.86
CA ILE A 119 12.99 11.13 -1.68
C ILE A 119 13.95 12.31 -1.59
N ARG A 120 15.02 12.20 -0.79
CA ARG A 120 16.01 13.28 -0.63
C ARG A 120 16.79 13.54 -1.91
N ARG A 121 17.13 12.49 -2.67
CA ARG A 121 17.81 12.58 -3.96
C ARG A 121 16.94 13.27 -5.01
N LEU A 122 15.65 12.92 -5.06
CA LEU A 122 14.67 13.48 -6.00
C LEU A 122 14.26 14.91 -5.61
N ASN A 123 14.19 15.23 -4.32
CA ASN A 123 13.88 16.56 -3.82
C ASN A 123 14.65 16.87 -2.52
N PRO A 124 15.76 17.63 -2.58
CA PRO A 124 16.62 17.86 -1.42
C PRO A 124 15.96 18.68 -0.30
N HIS A 125 14.87 19.39 -0.60
CA HIS A 125 14.16 20.23 0.36
C HIS A 125 13.14 19.47 1.22
N VAL A 126 12.71 18.27 0.78
CA VAL A 126 11.73 17.48 1.53
C VAL A 126 12.42 16.73 2.66
N LYS A 127 11.95 16.95 3.88
CA LYS A 127 12.40 16.24 5.07
C LYS A 127 11.48 15.05 5.33
N VAL A 128 12.07 13.91 5.62
CA VAL A 128 11.38 12.70 6.10
C VAL A 128 11.72 12.50 7.57
N ILE A 129 10.72 12.17 8.39
CA ILE A 129 10.93 11.69 9.76
C ILE A 129 10.25 10.34 9.95
N ARG A 130 10.71 9.55 10.91
CA ARG A 130 10.16 8.23 11.25
C ARG A 130 9.61 8.26 12.66
N ARG A 131 8.38 7.80 12.87
CA ARG A 131 7.80 7.64 14.20
C ARG A 131 7.01 6.35 14.31
N THR A 132 6.97 5.76 15.49
CA THR A 132 6.08 4.64 15.78
C THR A 132 4.70 5.16 16.18
N LEU A 133 3.67 4.31 16.17
CA LEU A 133 2.32 4.71 16.63
C LEU A 133 2.34 5.17 18.09
N THR A 134 3.12 4.52 18.95
CA THR A 134 3.29 4.92 20.36
C THR A 134 3.91 6.31 20.47
N GLN A 135 4.95 6.60 19.68
CA GLN A 135 5.55 7.94 19.67
C GLN A 135 4.58 9.01 19.17
N MET A 136 3.70 8.66 18.23
CA MET A 136 2.68 9.57 17.73
C MET A 136 1.65 9.94 18.81
N ALA A 137 1.32 9.02 19.72
CA ALA A 137 0.42 9.31 20.83
C ALA A 137 0.94 10.44 21.73
N ASP A 138 2.27 10.57 21.87
CA ASP A 138 2.89 11.55 22.76
C ASP A 138 3.33 12.84 22.06
N ARG A 139 3.65 12.75 20.76
CA ARG A 139 4.35 13.82 20.03
C ARG A 139 3.51 14.49 18.97
N ALA A 140 2.34 13.92 18.66
CA ALA A 140 1.46 14.43 17.63
C ALA A 140 0.33 15.26 18.22
N SER A 141 -0.03 16.32 17.53
CA SER A 141 -1.20 17.15 17.85
C SER A 141 -1.82 17.70 16.57
N LEU A 142 -3.05 18.21 16.67
CA LEU A 142 -3.70 18.92 15.56
C LEU A 142 -3.73 20.42 15.84
N SER A 143 -3.39 21.22 14.83
CA SER A 143 -3.65 22.66 14.87
C SER A 143 -5.15 22.95 14.86
N LYS A 144 -5.54 24.23 15.08
CA LYS A 144 -6.93 24.67 14.95
C LYS A 144 -7.49 24.36 13.55
N ASP A 145 -6.63 24.45 12.53
CA ASP A 145 -6.94 24.18 11.13
C ASP A 145 -6.78 22.71 10.73
N LYS A 146 -6.64 21.80 11.70
CA LYS A 146 -6.48 20.35 11.51
C LYS A 146 -5.20 19.93 10.79
N GLU A 147 -4.17 20.78 10.76
CA GLU A 147 -2.83 20.35 10.34
C GLU A 147 -2.25 19.42 11.39
N LEU A 148 -1.60 18.34 10.94
CA LEU A 148 -0.88 17.43 11.83
C LEU A 148 0.47 18.04 12.18
N ILE A 149 0.75 18.21 13.47
CA ILE A 149 2.02 18.72 13.98
C ILE A 149 2.72 17.60 14.75
N VAL A 150 3.97 17.30 14.38
CA VAL A 150 4.81 16.28 15.04
C VAL A 150 6.20 16.85 15.29
N ASP A 151 6.62 16.87 16.56
CA ASP A 151 7.91 17.44 16.99
C ASP A 151 8.14 18.88 16.44
N GLY A 152 7.07 19.69 16.42
CA GLY A 152 7.10 21.06 15.90
C GLY A 152 7.09 21.20 14.37
N ASN A 153 6.98 20.11 13.60
CA ASN A 153 6.91 20.14 12.13
C ASN A 153 5.48 19.88 11.66
N ILE A 154 5.03 20.62 10.64
CA ILE A 154 3.78 20.31 9.93
C ILE A 154 4.00 19.06 9.07
N VAL A 155 3.09 18.10 9.13
CA VAL A 155 3.12 16.87 8.32
C VAL A 155 2.17 17.02 7.14
N GLY A 156 2.72 16.91 5.92
CA GLY A 156 1.94 16.98 4.68
C GLY A 156 1.50 15.61 4.17
N VAL A 157 2.36 14.59 4.31
CA VAL A 157 2.10 13.22 3.88
C VAL A 157 2.46 12.24 5.00
N ILE A 158 1.61 11.25 5.22
CA ILE A 158 1.85 10.15 6.16
C ILE A 158 1.97 8.86 5.34
N TYR A 159 3.13 8.20 5.41
CA TYR A 159 3.38 6.92 4.78
C TYR A 159 3.42 5.82 5.83
N PHE A 160 2.48 4.89 5.76
CA PHE A 160 2.41 3.77 6.69
C PHE A 160 3.28 2.61 6.23
N ARG A 161 4.28 2.28 7.05
CA ARG A 161 5.05 1.03 7.05
C ARG A 161 4.73 0.14 8.26
N SER A 162 3.76 0.54 9.09
CA SER A 162 3.22 -0.20 10.23
C SER A 162 1.72 0.08 10.37
N GLY A 163 1.04 -0.60 11.31
CA GLY A 163 -0.39 -0.42 11.57
C GLY A 163 -1.32 -1.25 10.69
N TYR A 164 -0.80 -2.31 10.07
CA TYR A 164 -1.56 -3.31 9.30
C TYR A 164 -1.86 -4.59 10.09
N GLU A 165 -1.22 -4.76 11.26
CA GLU A 165 -1.42 -5.89 12.16
C GLU A 165 -1.83 -5.40 13.55
N THR A 166 -2.50 -6.26 14.32
CA THR A 166 -2.99 -5.93 15.67
C THR A 166 -1.85 -5.71 16.68
N ALA A 167 -0.69 -6.36 16.47
CA ALA A 167 0.49 -6.20 17.32
C ALA A 167 1.02 -4.75 17.35
N ALA A 168 0.80 -3.99 16.28
CA ALA A 168 1.14 -2.56 16.24
C ALA A 168 0.25 -1.69 17.14
N TYR A 169 -0.82 -2.24 17.71
CA TYR A 169 -1.83 -1.56 18.53
C TYR A 169 -1.98 -2.21 19.90
N HIS A 170 -0.90 -2.21 20.69
CA HIS A 170 -0.87 -2.85 22.01
C HIS A 170 -1.65 -2.08 23.10
N SER A 171 -2.09 -0.85 22.83
CA SER A 171 -2.97 -0.09 23.72
C SER A 171 -3.91 0.85 22.96
N GLN A 172 -4.84 1.50 23.68
CA GLN A 172 -5.73 2.52 23.12
C GLN A 172 -4.96 3.73 22.56
N ARG A 173 -3.73 3.97 23.02
CA ARG A 173 -2.92 5.12 22.61
C ARG A 173 -2.56 5.06 21.12
N GLU A 174 -2.22 3.88 20.62
CA GLU A 174 -1.90 3.67 19.21
C GLU A 174 -3.15 3.84 18.32
N TRP A 175 -4.31 3.39 18.82
CA TRP A 175 -5.61 3.61 18.16
C TRP A 175 -5.97 5.09 18.10
N ASP A 176 -5.80 5.81 19.20
CA ASP A 176 -6.06 7.25 19.30
C ASP A 176 -5.10 8.03 18.39
N ALA A 177 -3.82 7.63 18.32
CA ALA A 177 -2.84 8.19 17.41
C ALA A 177 -3.24 7.97 15.94
N ARG A 178 -3.69 6.76 15.57
CA ARG A 178 -4.21 6.47 14.23
C ARG A 178 -5.41 7.34 13.91
N LEU A 179 -6.38 7.46 14.82
CA LEU A 179 -7.55 8.30 14.65
C LEU A 179 -7.17 9.79 14.50
N LEU A 180 -6.22 10.28 15.30
CA LEU A 180 -5.71 11.66 15.22
C LEU A 180 -5.11 11.94 13.83
N MET A 181 -4.30 11.02 13.30
CA MET A 181 -3.74 11.12 11.96
C MET A 181 -4.81 11.13 10.87
N GLU A 182 -5.79 10.22 10.94
CA GLU A 182 -6.88 10.15 9.95
C GLU A 182 -7.73 11.44 9.93
N ARG A 183 -7.96 12.05 11.10
CA ARG A 183 -8.69 13.32 11.25
C ARG A 183 -7.90 14.56 10.82
N SER A 184 -6.62 14.41 10.48
CA SER A 184 -5.79 15.52 10.03
C SER A 184 -5.95 15.82 8.53
N LYS A 185 -5.48 17.01 8.14
CA LYS A 185 -5.30 17.41 6.73
C LYS A 185 -4.12 16.72 6.05
N ALA A 186 -3.25 16.01 6.75
CA ALA A 186 -2.17 15.29 6.06
C ALA A 186 -2.76 14.26 5.08
N ILE A 187 -2.09 14.07 3.94
CA ILE A 187 -2.46 13.03 2.95
C ILE A 187 -1.95 11.69 3.48
N LYS A 188 -2.86 10.74 3.64
CA LYS A 188 -2.52 9.40 4.15
C LYS A 188 -2.19 8.46 3.00
N CYS A 189 -1.18 7.63 3.22
CA CYS A 189 -0.76 6.56 2.33
C CYS A 189 -0.64 5.24 3.10
N PRO A 190 -1.70 4.42 3.14
CA PRO A 190 -3.06 4.71 2.67
C PRO A 190 -3.91 5.44 3.72
N SER A 191 -5.04 6.02 3.29
CA SER A 191 -6.14 6.35 4.20
C SER A 191 -6.78 5.10 4.79
N ILE A 192 -7.59 5.26 5.85
CA ILE A 192 -8.30 4.10 6.44
C ILE A 192 -9.25 3.42 5.46
N GLN A 193 -9.87 4.15 4.52
CA GLN A 193 -10.73 3.56 3.49
C GLN A 193 -9.93 2.64 2.55
N TYR A 194 -8.77 3.11 2.07
CA TYR A 194 -7.88 2.29 1.24
C TYR A 194 -7.35 1.08 2.01
N HIS A 195 -7.05 1.25 3.30
CA HIS A 195 -6.65 0.13 4.15
C HIS A 195 -7.75 -0.95 4.22
N LEU A 196 -9.01 -0.56 4.44
CA LEU A 196 -10.15 -1.49 4.46
C LEU A 196 -10.41 -2.14 3.10
N ALA A 197 -10.20 -1.40 2.00
CA ALA A 197 -10.35 -1.92 0.64
C ALA A 197 -9.37 -3.07 0.31
N GLY A 198 -8.23 -3.17 1.00
CA GLY A 198 -7.26 -4.25 0.83
C GLY A 198 -7.58 -5.52 1.62
N THR A 199 -8.69 -5.57 2.36
CA THR A 199 -9.05 -6.75 3.12
C THR A 199 -9.47 -7.90 2.21
N LYS A 200 -9.17 -9.14 2.64
CA LYS A 200 -9.60 -10.36 1.94
C LYS A 200 -11.12 -10.44 1.76
N LYS A 201 -11.86 -9.89 2.73
CA LYS A 201 -13.31 -9.82 2.64
C LYS A 201 -13.78 -8.94 1.49
N VAL A 202 -13.19 -7.75 1.29
CA VAL A 202 -13.50 -6.90 0.14
C VAL A 202 -13.11 -7.59 -1.17
N GLN A 203 -11.92 -8.20 -1.23
CA GLN A 203 -11.49 -8.97 -2.41
C GLN A 203 -12.49 -10.09 -2.76
N GLN A 204 -12.98 -10.83 -1.76
CA GLN A 204 -13.99 -11.87 -1.91
C GLN A 204 -15.33 -11.32 -2.40
N GLU A 205 -15.79 -10.20 -1.86
CA GLU A 205 -17.06 -9.58 -2.27
C GLU A 205 -17.00 -9.03 -3.70
N LEU A 206 -15.84 -8.48 -4.12
CA LEU A 206 -15.61 -8.05 -5.51
C LEU A 206 -15.68 -9.20 -6.52
N CYS A 207 -15.47 -10.46 -6.09
CA CYS A 207 -15.62 -11.62 -6.95
C CYS A 207 -17.09 -12.02 -7.19
N LYS A 208 -18.06 -11.44 -6.47
CA LYS A 208 -19.48 -11.79 -6.65
C LYS A 208 -20.03 -11.18 -7.95
N PRO A 209 -20.93 -11.91 -8.66
CA PRO A 209 -21.60 -11.37 -9.85
C PRO A 209 -22.30 -10.04 -9.56
N GLY A 210 -22.15 -9.06 -10.45
CA GLY A 210 -22.80 -7.75 -10.35
C GLY A 210 -22.11 -6.74 -9.43
N VAL A 211 -21.11 -7.13 -8.64
CA VAL A 211 -20.44 -6.20 -7.71
C VAL A 211 -19.41 -5.31 -8.41
N LEU A 212 -18.62 -5.85 -9.34
CA LEU A 212 -17.63 -5.04 -10.08
C LEU A 212 -18.30 -3.96 -10.94
N GLU A 213 -19.48 -4.25 -11.48
CA GLU A 213 -20.28 -3.33 -12.29
C GLU A 213 -20.71 -2.08 -11.51
N LEU A 214 -20.68 -2.12 -10.17
CA LEU A 214 -20.95 -0.94 -9.34
C LEU A 214 -19.80 0.06 -9.32
N PHE A 215 -18.60 -0.36 -9.77
CA PHE A 215 -17.38 0.45 -9.77
C PHE A 215 -16.84 0.75 -11.16
N PHE A 216 -17.23 -0.04 -12.17
CA PHE A 216 -16.73 0.10 -13.54
C PHE A 216 -17.85 -0.05 -14.57
N ASP A 217 -17.90 0.89 -15.52
CA ASP A 217 -18.83 0.83 -16.66
C ASP A 217 -18.23 0.14 -17.91
N ASP A 218 -16.91 -0.04 -17.93
CA ASP A 218 -16.17 -0.58 -19.07
C ASP A 218 -16.18 -2.11 -19.08
N ALA A 219 -16.97 -2.68 -19.98
CA ALA A 219 -17.13 -4.13 -20.14
C ALA A 219 -15.79 -4.87 -20.38
N LYS A 220 -14.85 -4.28 -21.11
CA LYS A 220 -13.55 -4.93 -21.37
C LYS A 220 -12.70 -4.96 -20.12
N LYS A 221 -12.68 -3.88 -19.34
CA LYS A 221 -11.97 -3.86 -18.04
C LYS A 221 -12.59 -4.85 -17.07
N LEU A 222 -13.91 -4.92 -17.02
CA LEU A 222 -14.63 -5.89 -16.19
C LEU A 222 -14.23 -7.33 -16.54
N GLU A 223 -14.17 -7.65 -17.82
CA GLU A 223 -13.74 -8.98 -18.29
C GLU A 223 -12.28 -9.27 -17.89
N SER A 224 -11.35 -8.35 -18.17
CA SER A 224 -9.94 -8.52 -17.79
C SER A 224 -9.73 -8.65 -16.28
N ILE A 225 -10.49 -7.92 -15.45
CA ILE A 225 -10.40 -8.04 -13.99
C ILE A 225 -10.92 -9.42 -13.53
N ARG A 226 -12.02 -9.90 -14.12
CA ARG A 226 -12.61 -11.21 -13.78
C ARG A 226 -11.69 -12.35 -14.13
N GLU A 227 -10.97 -12.26 -15.26
CA GLU A 227 -9.99 -13.28 -15.67
C GLU A 227 -8.87 -13.45 -14.65
N LEU A 228 -8.52 -12.41 -13.90
CA LEU A 228 -7.51 -12.47 -12.85
C LEU A 228 -8.01 -13.15 -11.58
N PHE A 229 -9.33 -13.22 -11.35
CA PHE A 229 -9.86 -13.80 -10.13
C PHE A 229 -9.81 -15.34 -10.15
N VAL A 230 -9.56 -15.89 -8.98
CA VAL A 230 -9.82 -17.30 -8.65
C VAL A 230 -11.16 -17.39 -7.91
N GLY A 231 -11.73 -18.60 -7.80
CA GLY A 231 -12.91 -18.80 -6.98
C GLY A 231 -12.62 -18.50 -5.51
N ILE A 232 -12.93 -17.29 -5.03
CA ILE A 232 -12.85 -16.91 -3.62
C ILE A 232 -14.23 -17.04 -3.01
N TYR A 233 -14.42 -18.07 -2.19
CA TYR A 233 -15.68 -18.34 -1.50
C TYR A 233 -15.57 -17.89 -0.05
N GLY A 234 -16.57 -17.14 0.43
CA GLY A 234 -16.67 -16.79 1.84
C GLY A 234 -17.00 -18.01 2.70
N LEU A 235 -16.34 -18.15 3.83
CA LEU A 235 -16.60 -19.18 4.84
C LEU A 235 -17.44 -18.61 6.00
N GLU A 236 -18.59 -17.98 5.78
CA GLU A 236 -19.29 -17.31 6.90
C GLU A 236 -20.80 -17.50 7.01
N PHE A 237 -21.16 -17.82 8.27
CA PHE A 237 -22.45 -17.81 8.96
C PHE A 237 -22.61 -16.51 9.82
N ASP A 238 -22.01 -15.39 9.40
CA ASP A 238 -22.00 -14.09 10.11
C ASP A 238 -22.80 -13.04 9.30
N ASP A 239 -23.88 -12.52 9.88
CA ASP A 239 -24.76 -11.53 9.22
C ASP A 239 -24.24 -10.08 9.29
N ALA A 240 -23.37 -9.75 10.25
CA ALA A 240 -23.01 -8.36 10.57
C ALA A 240 -21.86 -7.83 9.68
N GLY A 241 -20.82 -8.63 9.46
CA GLY A 241 -19.71 -8.29 8.55
C GLY A 241 -20.20 -8.21 7.10
N ASN A 242 -21.10 -9.11 6.71
CA ASN A 242 -21.77 -9.08 5.41
C ASN A 242 -22.59 -7.80 5.21
N GLN A 243 -23.36 -7.36 6.22
CA GLN A 243 -24.14 -6.12 6.13
C GLN A 243 -23.25 -4.88 5.95
N ALA A 244 -22.15 -4.76 6.70
CA ALA A 244 -21.26 -3.60 6.60
C ALA A 244 -20.64 -3.47 5.20
N VAL A 245 -20.19 -4.58 4.61
CA VAL A 245 -19.60 -4.56 3.26
C VAL A 245 -20.67 -4.32 2.20
N GLN A 246 -21.86 -4.93 2.34
CA GLN A 246 -22.97 -4.69 1.42
C GLN A 246 -23.46 -3.23 1.48
N LEU A 247 -23.45 -2.60 2.65
CA LEU A 247 -23.75 -1.17 2.81
C LEU A 247 -22.72 -0.30 2.07
N ALA A 248 -21.43 -0.61 2.18
CA ALA A 248 -20.38 0.09 1.45
C ALA A 248 -20.50 -0.09 -0.07
N ILE A 249 -20.83 -1.31 -0.52
CA ILE A 249 -21.01 -1.64 -1.94
C ILE A 249 -22.26 -0.97 -2.54
N ARG A 250 -23.34 -0.80 -1.77
CA ARG A 250 -24.61 -0.21 -2.26
C ARG A 250 -24.53 1.29 -2.51
N ASN A 251 -23.55 1.98 -1.95
CA ASN A 251 -23.36 3.41 -2.15
C ASN A 251 -21.89 3.70 -2.50
N PRO A 252 -21.41 3.22 -3.65
CA PRO A 252 -20.05 3.46 -4.06
C PRO A 252 -19.92 4.92 -4.50
N GLU A 253 -19.20 5.74 -3.74
CA GLU A 253 -18.71 7.01 -4.27
C GLU A 253 -17.58 6.69 -5.25
N SER A 254 -17.83 6.90 -6.55
CA SER A 254 -16.82 6.73 -7.60
C SER A 254 -16.10 8.05 -7.83
N ASP A 255 -14.86 8.15 -7.35
CA ASP A 255 -13.94 9.26 -7.64
C ASP A 255 -13.12 9.01 -8.94
N ALA A 256 -13.60 8.13 -9.84
CA ALA A 256 -12.87 7.79 -11.07
C ALA A 256 -12.57 9.02 -11.95
N GLU A 257 -13.40 10.07 -11.88
CA GLU A 257 -13.21 11.35 -12.57
C GLU A 257 -12.14 12.26 -11.92
N HIS A 258 -11.54 11.85 -10.79
CA HIS A 258 -10.59 12.65 -10.00
C HIS A 258 -9.23 11.95 -9.78
N ILE A 259 -8.86 11.00 -10.66
CA ILE A 259 -7.54 10.36 -10.63
C ILE A 259 -6.48 11.34 -11.13
N MET A 260 -5.64 11.85 -10.22
CA MET A 260 -4.54 12.75 -10.56
C MET A 260 -3.31 12.01 -11.11
N VAL A 261 -3.01 10.82 -10.57
CA VAL A 261 -1.89 9.97 -10.99
C VAL A 261 -2.30 8.50 -10.86
N ASN A 262 -2.15 7.73 -11.95
CA ASN A 262 -2.29 6.27 -11.95
C ASN A 262 -1.19 5.68 -12.85
N LYS A 263 -0.24 4.95 -12.25
CA LYS A 263 0.96 4.46 -12.93
C LYS A 263 1.40 3.11 -12.37
N GLN A 264 1.78 2.19 -13.25
CA GLN A 264 2.64 1.06 -12.89
C GLN A 264 4.08 1.58 -12.80
N VAL A 265 4.75 1.31 -11.68
CA VAL A 265 6.07 1.89 -11.39
C VAL A 265 7.21 0.87 -11.34
N GLY A 266 6.90 -0.42 -11.30
CA GLY A 266 7.90 -1.48 -11.23
C GLY A 266 7.27 -2.81 -10.89
N HIS A 267 8.10 -3.74 -10.43
CA HIS A 267 7.69 -5.09 -10.09
C HIS A 267 8.50 -5.62 -8.91
N MET A 268 8.03 -6.73 -8.34
CA MET A 268 8.73 -7.48 -7.31
C MET A 268 8.32 -8.94 -7.47
N LEU A 269 9.30 -9.85 -7.52
CA LEU A 269 9.08 -11.28 -7.58
C LEU A 269 9.50 -11.91 -6.25
N ARG A 270 8.66 -12.82 -5.75
CA ARG A 270 8.95 -13.68 -4.60
C ARG A 270 8.95 -15.12 -5.06
N THR A 271 9.97 -15.84 -4.64
CA THR A 271 10.12 -17.27 -4.90
C THR A 271 10.14 -18.00 -3.56
N LYS A 272 9.53 -19.19 -3.51
CA LYS A 272 9.54 -20.08 -2.34
C LYS A 272 9.61 -21.52 -2.81
N ASP A 273 9.97 -22.43 -1.91
CA ASP A 273 9.86 -23.86 -2.17
C ASP A 273 8.40 -24.23 -2.48
N ALA A 274 8.21 -25.10 -3.47
CA ALA A 274 6.88 -25.53 -3.92
C ALA A 274 6.08 -26.26 -2.82
N THR A 275 6.78 -26.83 -1.83
CA THR A 275 6.18 -27.54 -0.69
C THR A 275 5.90 -26.64 0.52
N ALA A 276 6.32 -25.37 0.49
CA ALA A 276 6.08 -24.43 1.58
C ALA A 276 4.69 -23.81 1.46
N ASP A 277 3.89 -23.89 2.52
CA ASP A 277 2.56 -23.27 2.56
C ASP A 277 2.65 -21.74 2.68
N GLU A 278 3.65 -21.24 3.41
CA GLU A 278 3.93 -19.81 3.56
C GLU A 278 5.03 -19.32 2.60
N GLY A 279 5.01 -18.04 2.23
CA GLY A 279 5.95 -17.43 1.26
C GLY A 279 6.44 -16.04 1.66
N GLY A 280 6.35 -15.70 2.94
CA GLY A 280 6.80 -14.41 3.44
C GLY A 280 8.32 -14.32 3.40
N VAL A 281 8.85 -13.33 2.68
CA VAL A 281 10.29 -12.99 2.77
C VAL A 281 10.64 -12.51 4.17
N ALA A 282 9.78 -11.68 4.76
CA ALA A 282 9.97 -11.17 6.12
C ALA A 282 9.85 -12.27 7.20
N SER A 283 9.13 -13.37 6.92
CA SER A 283 9.05 -14.54 7.80
C SER A 283 10.17 -15.57 7.54
N GLY A 284 11.02 -15.35 6.55
CA GLY A 284 12.16 -16.22 6.23
C GLY A 284 11.81 -17.46 5.39
N LEU A 285 10.60 -17.54 4.84
CA LEU A 285 10.09 -18.71 4.11
C LEU A 285 10.08 -18.51 2.58
N GLY A 286 10.35 -17.28 2.13
CA GLY A 286 10.54 -16.95 0.71
C GLY A 286 11.78 -16.10 0.50
N THR A 287 12.25 -16.07 -0.75
CA THR A 287 13.33 -15.21 -1.22
C THR A 287 12.78 -14.18 -2.20
N LEU A 288 13.48 -13.05 -2.31
CA LEU A 288 13.21 -12.10 -3.39
C LEU A 288 13.97 -12.52 -4.64
N ASP A 289 13.38 -12.22 -5.79
CA ASP A 289 13.87 -12.68 -7.09
C ASP A 289 13.61 -11.60 -8.17
N GLY A 290 14.15 -11.84 -9.37
CA GLY A 290 13.97 -11.03 -10.56
C GLY A 290 13.30 -11.84 -11.68
N PRO A 291 12.27 -11.30 -12.36
CA PRO A 291 11.68 -11.99 -13.49
C PRO A 291 12.64 -12.01 -14.68
N PHE A 292 12.76 -13.18 -15.32
CA PHE A 292 13.40 -13.34 -16.62
C PHE A 292 12.29 -13.58 -17.65
N LEU A 293 12.08 -12.63 -18.57
CA LEU A 293 11.03 -12.72 -19.57
C LEU A 293 11.42 -13.70 -20.67
N VAL A 294 10.58 -14.71 -20.88
CA VAL A 294 10.69 -15.64 -22.00
C VAL A 294 9.58 -15.31 -22.99
N ASP A 295 9.90 -15.32 -24.29
CA ASP A 295 8.88 -15.30 -25.33
C ASP A 295 8.20 -16.68 -25.39
N ASP A 296 6.93 -16.69 -25.81
CA ASP A 296 6.23 -17.92 -26.18
C ASP A 296 6.67 -18.44 -27.57
#